data_AF-A0A914K2U3-F1
#
_entry.id   AF-A0A914K2U3-F1
#
_cell.length_a   1.000
_cell.length_b   1.000
_cell.length_c   1.000
_cell.angle_alpha   90.00
_cell.angle_beta   90.00
_cell.angle_gamma   90.00
#
_symmetry.space_group_name_H-M   'P 1'
#
loop_
_entity.id
_entity.type
_entity.pdbx_description
1 polymer ?
#
loop_
_entity_poly.entity_id
_entity_poly.type
_entity_poly.pdbx_seq_one_letter_code
_entity_poly.pdbx_strand_id
1 'polypeptide(L)'
;MSTFGKIKLIILFCQVLKFVNGIPDNVDVINETLFDDRVEIFKKNLEFIAELRNSGKDEGIFGINSLTTLSRQEFEQMLMKNKPEKPGKNASFKATGRHVPPHFDMRNQGWMTSIKMQGTCSSCWAFATTALLETQYLRYFNRYLDLSEQELVNCAGGSCQTGGWIHRALSYVQRRGLSTEINCPYADHDQPCVPIYGEKAYLSEILYLDSEEDIAEAVYYQGPVAFGMHAPESLQFYKGGIYHPHSCHSRYYHEMIIVGYAPEYWIVKNSWSEGWGDRGYLYLKRGRNVCGMANHLLQISVD
;
A
#
# COMPACT_ATOMS: atom_id res chain seq x y z
N MET A 1 -40.39 9.03 -5.62
CA MET A 1 -39.98 7.77 -6.26
C MET A 1 -40.90 6.66 -5.77
N SER A 2 -41.46 5.84 -6.67
CA SER A 2 -42.27 4.68 -6.26
C SER A 2 -41.38 3.64 -5.56
N THR A 3 -41.96 2.83 -4.68
CA THR A 3 -41.28 1.72 -3.97
C THR A 3 -40.55 0.79 -4.96
N PHE A 4 -41.15 0.55 -6.13
CA PHE A 4 -40.56 -0.22 -7.23
C PHE A 4 -39.34 0.46 -7.88
N GLY A 5 -39.34 1.79 -8.00
CA GLY A 5 -38.21 2.55 -8.52
C GLY A 5 -37.02 2.56 -7.55
N LYS A 6 -37.29 2.58 -6.25
CA LYS A 6 -36.27 2.44 -5.20
C LYS A 6 -35.63 1.05 -5.22
N ILE A 7 -36.42 -0.02 -5.29
CA ILE A 7 -35.90 -1.40 -5.33
C ILE A 7 -34.99 -1.63 -6.55
N LYS A 8 -35.34 -1.11 -7.73
CA LYS A 8 -34.47 -1.21 -8.92
C LYS A 8 -33.16 -0.44 -8.76
N LEU A 9 -33.19 0.73 -8.13
CA LEU A 9 -31.99 1.51 -7.85
C LEU A 9 -31.11 0.82 -6.81
N ILE A 10 -31.71 0.18 -5.80
CA ILE A 10 -31.03 -0.65 -4.81
C ILE A 10 -30.32 -1.81 -5.48
N ILE A 11 -31.00 -2.57 -6.34
CA ILE A 11 -30.39 -3.69 -7.06
C ILE A 11 -29.26 -3.21 -7.98
N LEU A 12 -29.45 -2.13 -8.74
CA LEU A 12 -28.44 -1.60 -9.65
C LEU A 12 -27.22 -1.07 -8.89
N PHE A 13 -27.43 -0.38 -7.78
CA PHE A 13 -26.34 0.12 -6.96
C PHE A 13 -25.65 -1.01 -6.19
N CYS A 14 -26.37 -2.02 -5.70
CA CYS A 14 -25.77 -3.24 -5.15
C CYS A 14 -24.95 -3.97 -6.21
N GLN A 15 -25.37 -4.01 -7.46
CA GLN A 15 -24.57 -4.55 -8.57
C GLN A 15 -23.32 -3.71 -8.82
N VAL A 16 -23.42 -2.38 -8.76
CA VAL A 16 -22.27 -1.48 -8.85
C VAL A 16 -21.34 -1.65 -7.64
N LEU A 17 -21.85 -1.78 -6.42
CA LEU A 17 -21.07 -2.05 -5.21
C LEU A 17 -20.39 -3.42 -5.27
N LYS A 18 -21.10 -4.47 -5.71
CA LYS A 18 -20.54 -5.81 -5.92
C LYS A 18 -19.43 -5.77 -6.98
N PHE A 19 -19.64 -5.05 -8.08
CA PHE A 19 -18.66 -4.86 -9.14
C PHE A 19 -17.44 -4.03 -8.69
N VAL A 20 -17.64 -2.98 -7.89
CA VAL A 20 -16.59 -2.07 -7.46
C VAL A 20 -15.78 -2.63 -6.28
N ASN A 21 -16.42 -3.31 -5.32
CA ASN A 21 -15.81 -3.75 -4.07
C ASN A 21 -15.43 -5.24 -4.03
N GLY A 22 -15.70 -6.01 -5.08
CA GLY A 22 -15.40 -7.45 -5.10
C GLY A 22 -16.13 -8.26 -4.01
N ILE A 23 -17.29 -7.77 -3.54
CA ILE A 23 -18.10 -8.43 -2.52
C ILE A 23 -18.64 -9.75 -3.11
N PRO A 24 -18.43 -10.90 -2.46
CA PRO A 24 -18.94 -12.18 -2.97
C PRO A 24 -20.48 -12.15 -3.06
N ASP A 25 -21.05 -12.91 -4.00
CA ASP A 25 -22.47 -12.83 -4.40
C ASP A 25 -23.49 -13.01 -3.26
N ASN A 26 -23.07 -13.55 -2.12
CA ASN A 26 -23.84 -14.02 -0.98
C ASN A 26 -24.02 -13.00 0.17
N VAL A 27 -23.61 -11.73 0.04
CA VAL A 27 -23.98 -10.68 1.00
C VAL A 27 -25.35 -10.10 0.63
N ASP A 28 -26.41 -10.67 1.20
CA ASP A 28 -27.79 -10.42 0.79
C ASP A 28 -28.55 -9.33 1.57
N VAL A 29 -27.94 -8.65 2.55
CA VAL A 29 -28.68 -7.63 3.32
C VAL A 29 -27.82 -6.42 3.66
N ILE A 30 -27.84 -5.41 2.79
CA ILE A 30 -27.59 -4.04 3.20
C ILE A 30 -28.94 -3.50 3.71
N ASN A 31 -29.07 -3.19 5.01
CA ASN A 31 -30.27 -2.53 5.53
C ASN A 31 -30.49 -1.20 4.79
N GLU A 32 -31.73 -0.81 4.50
CA GLU A 32 -32.07 0.37 3.68
C GLU A 32 -31.33 1.64 4.12
N THR A 33 -31.16 1.86 5.43
CA THR A 33 -30.42 3.02 5.95
C THR A 33 -28.93 2.97 5.59
N LEU A 34 -28.28 1.81 5.73
CA LEU A 34 -26.87 1.63 5.36
C LEU A 34 -26.69 1.77 3.85
N PHE A 35 -27.68 1.35 3.06
CA PHE A 35 -27.69 1.51 1.62
C PHE A 35 -27.75 2.99 1.23
N ASP A 36 -28.68 3.75 1.83
CA ASP A 36 -28.84 5.17 1.58
C ASP A 36 -27.56 5.94 1.95
N ASP A 37 -26.92 5.61 3.09
CA ASP A 37 -25.65 6.21 3.50
C ASP A 37 -24.52 5.94 2.49
N ARG A 38 -24.39 4.71 1.99
CA ARG A 38 -23.37 4.35 0.98
C ARG A 38 -23.61 5.05 -0.36
N VAL A 39 -24.86 5.22 -0.76
CA VAL A 39 -25.21 6.00 -1.96
C VAL A 39 -24.79 7.46 -1.80
N GLU A 40 -25.06 8.08 -0.66
CA GLU A 40 -24.69 9.47 -0.41
C GLU A 40 -23.16 9.66 -0.33
N ILE A 41 -22.44 8.73 0.29
CA ILE A 41 -20.96 8.71 0.27
C ILE A 41 -20.45 8.62 -1.17
N PHE A 42 -20.97 7.67 -1.95
CA PHE A 42 -20.54 7.47 -3.33
C PHE A 42 -20.79 8.71 -4.19
N LYS A 43 -21.95 9.36 -4.08
CA LYS A 43 -22.25 10.61 -4.79
C LYS A 43 -21.23 11.71 -4.46
N LYS A 44 -20.95 11.94 -3.17
CA LYS A 44 -19.95 12.94 -2.74
C LYS A 44 -18.56 12.62 -3.30
N ASN A 45 -18.19 11.34 -3.31
CA ASN A 45 -16.91 10.92 -3.88
C ASN A 45 -16.85 11.11 -5.40
N LEU A 46 -17.97 10.90 -6.12
CA LEU A 46 -18.04 11.21 -7.56
C LEU A 46 -17.88 12.71 -7.84
N GLU A 47 -18.49 13.57 -7.02
CA GLU A 47 -18.32 15.02 -7.10
C GLU A 47 -16.85 15.40 -6.90
N PHE A 48 -16.19 14.86 -5.87
CA PHE A 48 -14.77 15.11 -5.62
C PHE A 48 -13.87 14.56 -6.73
N ILE A 49 -14.16 13.38 -7.29
CA ILE A 49 -13.45 12.85 -8.46
C ILE A 49 -13.60 13.81 -9.66
N ALA A 50 -14.79 14.36 -9.87
CA ALA A 50 -15.02 15.33 -10.95
C ALA A 50 -14.21 16.61 -10.73
N GLU A 51 -14.13 17.11 -9.49
CA GLU A 51 -13.27 18.25 -9.13
C GLU A 51 -11.80 17.98 -9.42
N LEU A 52 -11.27 16.81 -9.00
CA LEU A 52 -9.89 16.42 -9.25
C LEU A 52 -9.58 16.42 -10.76
N ARG A 53 -10.44 15.80 -11.56
CA ARG A 53 -10.30 15.74 -13.03
C ARG A 53 -10.36 17.12 -13.68
N ASN A 54 -11.30 17.97 -13.24
CA ASN A 54 -11.50 19.29 -13.82
C ASN A 54 -10.39 20.29 -13.42
N SER A 55 -9.69 20.03 -12.32
CA SER A 55 -8.62 20.92 -11.86
C SER A 55 -7.43 20.98 -12.82
N GLY A 56 -7.12 19.87 -13.51
CA GLY A 56 -5.94 19.74 -14.37
C GLY A 56 -4.60 19.93 -13.65
N LYS A 57 -4.57 19.84 -12.31
CA LYS A 57 -3.39 20.15 -11.48
C LYS A 57 -2.47 18.96 -11.21
N ASP A 58 -2.89 17.76 -11.59
CA ASP A 58 -2.19 16.51 -11.32
C ASP A 58 -2.15 15.70 -12.63
N GLU A 59 -1.01 15.05 -12.90
CA GLU A 59 -0.80 14.18 -14.06
C GLU A 59 -1.45 12.79 -13.85
N GLY A 60 -1.96 12.54 -12.64
CA GLY A 60 -2.70 11.36 -12.23
C GLY A 60 -4.12 11.33 -12.80
N ILE A 61 -4.56 10.13 -13.13
CA ILE A 61 -5.92 9.82 -13.55
C ILE A 61 -6.70 9.40 -12.31
N PHE A 62 -7.80 10.10 -12.02
CA PHE A 62 -8.70 9.79 -10.92
C PHE A 62 -9.97 9.12 -11.42
N GLY A 63 -10.57 8.22 -10.63
CA GLY A 63 -11.80 7.55 -11.02
C GLY A 63 -12.35 6.61 -9.98
N ILE A 64 -13.48 5.99 -10.33
CA ILE A 64 -14.12 4.96 -9.53
C ILE A 64 -13.17 3.77 -9.41
N ASN A 65 -13.00 3.28 -8.19
CA ASN A 65 -12.17 2.15 -7.80
C ASN A 65 -12.76 1.49 -6.55
N SER A 66 -12.12 0.42 -6.06
CA SER A 66 -12.58 -0.37 -4.91
C SER A 66 -12.67 0.39 -3.58
N LEU A 67 -12.13 1.61 -3.49
CA LEU A 67 -12.23 2.46 -2.30
C LEU A 67 -13.24 3.59 -2.45
N THR A 68 -13.91 3.71 -3.61
CA THR A 68 -14.80 4.86 -3.89
C THR A 68 -16.07 4.86 -3.03
N THR A 69 -16.38 3.77 -2.35
CA THR A 69 -17.54 3.68 -1.45
C THR A 69 -17.19 3.98 0.00
N LEU A 70 -15.90 4.20 0.29
CA LEU A 70 -15.43 4.60 1.61
C LEU A 70 -15.61 6.11 1.78
N SER A 71 -16.15 6.51 2.93
CA SER A 71 -16.06 7.90 3.37
C SER A 71 -14.60 8.26 3.63
N ARG A 72 -14.31 9.57 3.68
CA ARG A 72 -12.99 10.06 4.07
C ARG A 72 -12.52 9.48 5.41
N GLN A 73 -13.41 9.36 6.39
CA GLN A 73 -13.05 8.82 7.71
C GLN A 73 -12.68 7.34 7.64
N GLU A 74 -13.38 6.55 6.84
CA GLU A 74 -13.06 5.14 6.61
C GLU A 74 -11.75 4.98 5.83
N PHE A 75 -11.51 5.81 4.81
CA PHE A 75 -10.22 5.83 4.11
C PHE A 75 -9.07 6.18 5.07
N GLU A 76 -9.25 7.22 5.89
CA GLU A 76 -8.25 7.64 6.88
C GLU A 76 -7.98 6.57 7.97
N GLN A 77 -8.89 5.63 8.23
CA GLN A 77 -8.65 4.49 9.13
C GLN A 77 -7.67 3.48 8.54
N MET A 78 -7.60 3.36 7.22
CA MET A 78 -6.62 2.52 6.54
C MET A 78 -5.19 3.10 6.63
N LEU A 79 -5.05 4.35 7.06
CA LEU A 79 -3.78 5.08 7.06
C LEU A 79 -3.17 5.17 8.46
N MET A 80 -1.85 5.23 8.51
CA MET A 80 -1.12 5.35 9.76
C MET A 80 -1.30 6.74 10.37
N LYS A 81 -1.58 6.79 11.67
CA LYS A 81 -1.58 8.04 12.46
C LYS A 81 -0.18 8.38 12.96
N ASN A 82 0.66 7.37 13.10
CA ASN A 82 2.05 7.51 13.51
C ASN A 82 2.90 8.01 12.34
N LYS A 83 3.76 9.00 12.61
CA LYS A 83 4.80 9.41 11.64
C LYS A 83 5.86 8.31 11.58
N PRO A 84 6.47 8.07 10.41
CA PRO A 84 7.69 7.29 10.34
C PRO A 84 8.72 7.85 11.31
N GLU A 85 9.26 7.00 12.18
CA GLU A 85 10.33 7.41 13.08
C GLU A 85 11.62 7.59 12.28
N LYS A 86 12.39 8.62 12.63
CA LYS A 86 13.75 8.72 12.11
C LYS A 86 14.57 7.58 12.72
N PRO A 87 15.18 6.72 11.90
CA PRO A 87 16.04 5.67 12.40
C PRO A 87 17.25 6.28 13.14
N GLY A 88 17.78 5.54 14.12
CA GLY A 88 19.09 5.83 14.71
C GLY A 88 20.24 5.63 13.71
N LYS A 89 21.49 5.92 14.13
CA LYS A 89 22.68 5.66 13.31
C LYS A 89 22.73 4.19 12.88
N ASN A 90 22.47 3.94 11.59
CA ASN A 90 22.42 2.60 11.00
C ASN A 90 23.22 2.57 9.69
N ALA A 91 23.46 1.37 9.15
CA ALA A 91 24.13 1.19 7.86
C ALA A 91 23.33 1.88 6.74
N SER A 92 24.02 2.59 5.86
CA SER A 92 23.39 3.30 4.74
C SER A 92 23.81 2.74 3.40
N PHE A 93 22.86 2.71 2.46
CA PHE A 93 23.13 2.54 1.05
C PHE A 93 23.35 3.92 0.43
N LYS A 94 24.44 4.06 -0.33
CA LYS A 94 24.71 5.25 -1.14
C LYS A 94 24.97 4.83 -2.57
N ALA A 95 24.30 5.45 -3.52
CA ALA A 95 24.57 5.22 -4.93
C ALA A 95 26.02 5.60 -5.24
N THR A 96 26.67 4.75 -6.03
CA THR A 96 28.06 4.92 -6.46
C THR A 96 28.16 5.55 -7.85
N GLY A 97 27.01 5.85 -8.47
CA GLY A 97 26.93 6.36 -9.83
C GLY A 97 27.07 5.24 -10.87
N ARG A 98 26.73 4.01 -10.49
CA ARG A 98 26.73 2.88 -11.42
C ARG A 98 25.64 3.11 -12.47
N HIS A 99 25.95 2.71 -13.70
CA HIS A 99 24.97 2.78 -14.77
C HIS A 99 23.74 1.94 -14.40
N VAL A 100 22.56 2.52 -14.59
CA VAL A 100 21.28 1.83 -14.53
C VAL A 100 20.51 2.11 -15.81
N PRO A 101 19.70 1.16 -16.32
CA PRO A 101 18.87 1.43 -17.48
C PRO A 101 17.88 2.58 -17.19
N PRO A 102 17.34 3.28 -18.19
CA PRO A 102 16.34 4.33 -17.95
C PRO A 102 15.01 3.80 -17.41
N HIS A 103 14.72 2.52 -17.65
CA HIS A 103 13.52 1.83 -17.21
C HIS A 103 13.90 0.51 -16.55
N PHE A 104 13.25 0.21 -15.43
CA PHE A 104 13.36 -1.08 -14.77
C PHE A 104 12.07 -1.38 -14.02
N ASP A 105 11.63 -2.65 -14.08
CA ASP A 105 10.39 -3.09 -13.48
C ASP A 105 10.51 -4.54 -13.03
N MET A 106 10.46 -4.76 -11.71
CA MET A 106 10.54 -6.10 -11.10
C MET A 106 9.37 -7.00 -11.51
N ARG A 107 8.21 -6.44 -11.88
CA ARG A 107 7.07 -7.21 -12.39
C ARG A 107 7.44 -7.98 -13.65
N ASN A 108 8.19 -7.34 -14.55
CA ASN A 108 8.66 -7.94 -15.80
C ASN A 108 9.73 -9.01 -15.57
N GLN A 109 10.33 -9.07 -14.38
CA GLN A 109 11.30 -10.10 -13.99
C GLN A 109 10.63 -11.31 -13.30
N GLY A 110 9.33 -11.24 -13.00
CA GLY A 110 8.62 -12.27 -12.23
C GLY A 110 8.93 -12.25 -10.73
N TRP A 111 9.45 -11.13 -10.20
CA TRP A 111 9.84 -11.02 -8.78
C TRP A 111 8.76 -10.46 -7.86
N MET A 112 7.50 -10.49 -8.30
CA MET A 112 6.39 -9.88 -7.56
C MET A 112 5.35 -10.92 -7.14
N THR A 113 4.98 -10.90 -5.87
CA THR A 113 3.78 -11.56 -5.35
C THR A 113 2.51 -10.78 -5.74
N SER A 114 1.35 -11.41 -5.60
CA SER A 114 0.04 -10.78 -5.85
C SER A 114 -0.18 -9.51 -5.01
N ILE A 115 -1.10 -8.67 -5.46
CA ILE A 115 -1.56 -7.52 -4.68
C ILE A 115 -2.49 -8.01 -3.58
N LYS A 116 -2.27 -7.52 -2.35
CA LYS A 116 -3.08 -7.84 -1.17
C LYS A 116 -4.04 -6.70 -0.81
N MET A 117 -4.88 -6.91 0.21
CA MET A 117 -5.83 -5.93 0.71
C MET A 117 -5.73 -5.83 2.24
N GLN A 118 -5.31 -4.66 2.73
CA GLN A 118 -5.16 -4.41 4.17
C GLN A 118 -6.46 -4.13 4.93
N GLY A 119 -7.60 -4.08 4.23
CA GLY A 119 -8.89 -3.81 4.87
C GLY A 119 -8.98 -2.45 5.55
N THR A 120 -9.69 -2.40 6.67
CA THR A 120 -9.92 -1.17 7.47
C THR A 120 -8.80 -0.89 8.47
N CYS A 121 -7.82 -1.76 8.54
CA CYS A 121 -6.68 -1.68 9.44
C CYS A 121 -5.59 -0.72 8.94
N SER A 122 -4.99 0.06 9.83
CA SER A 122 -3.82 0.92 9.57
C SER A 122 -2.51 0.10 9.42
N SER A 123 -2.52 -0.99 8.67
CA SER A 123 -1.46 -2.00 8.65
C SER A 123 -0.54 -1.95 7.42
N CYS A 124 -0.58 -0.88 6.61
CA CYS A 124 0.25 -0.74 5.42
C CYS A 124 1.75 -0.94 5.65
N TRP A 125 2.26 -0.56 6.82
CA TRP A 125 3.63 -0.86 7.27
C TRP A 125 3.96 -2.37 7.28
N ALA A 126 3.02 -3.22 7.70
CA ALA A 126 3.17 -4.67 7.70
C ALA A 126 3.17 -5.21 6.27
N PHE A 127 2.24 -4.76 5.43
CA PHE A 127 2.18 -5.13 4.01
C PHE A 127 3.40 -4.67 3.21
N ALA A 128 3.95 -3.48 3.51
CA ALA A 128 5.19 -3.01 2.90
C ALA A 128 6.38 -3.88 3.35
N THR A 129 6.39 -4.31 4.63
CA THR A 129 7.45 -5.19 5.17
C THR A 129 7.42 -6.57 4.52
N THR A 130 6.25 -7.21 4.44
CA THR A 130 6.10 -8.52 3.79
C THR A 130 6.42 -8.42 2.31
N ALA A 131 5.87 -7.45 1.58
CA ALA A 131 6.14 -7.28 0.16
C ALA A 131 7.63 -7.04 -0.13
N LEU A 132 8.35 -6.29 0.73
CA LEU A 132 9.79 -6.09 0.63
C LEU A 132 10.55 -7.42 0.74
N LEU A 133 10.20 -8.23 1.75
CA LEU A 133 10.85 -9.51 2.02
C LEU A 133 10.51 -10.57 0.98
N GLU A 134 9.24 -10.71 0.61
CA GLU A 134 8.76 -11.62 -0.44
C GLU A 134 9.46 -11.37 -1.77
N THR A 135 9.58 -10.09 -2.16
CA THR A 135 10.29 -9.70 -3.39
C THR A 135 11.77 -10.07 -3.33
N GLN A 136 12.43 -9.87 -2.19
CA GLN A 136 13.83 -10.26 -2.01
C GLN A 136 14.03 -11.78 -2.05
N TYR A 137 13.10 -12.55 -1.45
CA TYR A 137 13.13 -14.01 -1.52
C TYR A 137 12.90 -14.55 -2.94
N LEU A 138 11.97 -13.94 -3.69
CA LEU A 138 11.77 -14.26 -5.10
C LEU A 138 13.02 -13.92 -5.93
N ARG A 139 13.59 -12.73 -5.74
CA ARG A 139 14.75 -12.26 -6.50
C ARG A 139 16.02 -13.09 -6.22
N TYR A 140 16.32 -13.36 -4.96
CA TYR A 140 17.60 -13.96 -4.56
C TYR A 140 17.56 -15.49 -4.51
N PHE A 141 16.47 -16.06 -4.03
CA PHE A 141 16.33 -17.51 -3.86
C PHE A 141 15.41 -18.18 -4.88
N ASN A 142 14.78 -17.41 -5.79
CA ASN A 142 13.70 -17.90 -6.67
C ASN A 142 12.58 -18.60 -5.88
N ARG A 143 12.26 -18.05 -4.70
CA ARG A 143 11.33 -18.66 -3.77
C ARG A 143 10.10 -17.78 -3.57
N TYR A 144 8.95 -18.28 -4.03
CA TYR A 144 7.66 -17.65 -3.78
C TYR A 144 7.25 -17.87 -2.31
N LEU A 145 7.05 -16.77 -1.59
CA LEU A 145 6.55 -16.76 -0.22
C LEU A 145 5.31 -15.87 -0.15
N ASP A 146 4.33 -16.29 0.63
CA ASP A 146 3.21 -15.47 1.06
C ASP A 146 3.35 -15.31 2.58
N LEU A 147 3.81 -14.14 3.03
CA LEU A 147 4.22 -13.88 4.41
C LEU A 147 3.10 -13.23 5.21
N SER A 148 3.06 -13.53 6.51
CA SER A 148 1.99 -13.07 7.40
C SER A 148 2.17 -11.61 7.79
N GLU A 149 1.31 -10.75 7.27
CA GLU A 149 1.18 -9.39 7.81
C GLU A 149 0.62 -9.40 9.24
N GLN A 150 -0.22 -10.38 9.57
CA GLN A 150 -0.86 -10.47 10.88
C GLN A 150 0.15 -10.72 12.01
N GLU A 151 1.19 -11.54 11.79
CA GLU A 151 2.27 -11.73 12.77
C GLU A 151 2.95 -10.40 13.08
N LEU A 152 3.19 -9.55 12.07
CA LEU A 152 3.75 -8.22 12.30
C LEU A 152 2.79 -7.33 13.09
N VAL A 153 1.51 -7.26 12.68
CA VAL A 153 0.48 -6.48 13.39
C VAL A 153 0.42 -6.87 14.87
N ASN A 154 0.44 -8.17 15.16
CA ASN A 154 0.32 -8.68 16.53
C ASN A 154 1.61 -8.49 17.35
N CYS A 155 2.79 -8.66 16.74
CA CYS A 155 4.04 -8.90 17.48
C CYS A 155 5.15 -7.84 17.27
N ALA A 156 5.06 -6.98 16.26
CA ALA A 156 6.15 -6.05 15.90
C ALA A 156 6.00 -4.63 16.50
N GLY A 157 5.08 -4.44 17.44
CA GLY A 157 4.94 -3.18 18.20
C GLY A 157 4.18 -2.07 17.49
N GLY A 158 3.32 -2.41 16.52
CA GLY A 158 2.29 -1.54 15.96
C GLY A 158 0.89 -1.99 16.39
N SER A 159 -0.15 -1.35 15.85
CA SER A 159 -1.53 -1.81 15.98
C SER A 159 -2.38 -1.45 14.78
N CYS A 160 -3.56 -2.05 14.71
CA CYS A 160 -4.51 -1.84 13.66
C CYS A 160 -5.17 -0.45 13.67
N GLN A 161 -5.28 0.22 14.81
CA GLN A 161 -5.92 1.54 14.92
C GLN A 161 -4.95 2.72 14.82
N THR A 162 -3.65 2.49 15.02
CA THR A 162 -2.63 3.56 15.08
C THR A 162 -1.57 3.44 14.00
N GLY A 163 -1.36 2.23 13.50
CA GLY A 163 -0.25 1.88 12.63
C GLY A 163 0.96 1.38 13.40
N GLY A 164 2.07 1.22 12.68
CA GLY A 164 3.32 0.74 13.22
C GLY A 164 4.48 1.44 12.53
N TRP A 165 5.63 0.79 12.47
CA TRP A 165 6.80 1.36 11.82
C TRP A 165 7.58 0.24 11.12
N ILE A 166 7.76 0.35 9.82
CA ILE A 166 8.47 -0.66 9.03
C ILE A 166 9.87 -0.96 9.57
N HIS A 167 10.63 0.01 10.09
CA HIS A 167 11.96 -0.27 10.66
C HIS A 167 11.91 -1.20 11.89
N ARG A 168 10.84 -1.14 12.71
CA ARG A 168 10.61 -2.06 13.84
C ARG A 168 10.17 -3.43 13.35
N ALA A 169 9.33 -3.46 12.31
CA ALA A 169 8.92 -4.70 11.65
C ALA A 169 10.12 -5.44 11.06
N LEU A 170 10.99 -4.77 10.31
CA LEU A 170 12.23 -5.34 9.78
C LEU A 170 13.15 -5.82 10.91
N SER A 171 13.30 -5.02 11.98
CA SER A 171 14.06 -5.43 13.16
C SER A 171 13.48 -6.68 13.85
N TYR A 172 12.15 -6.83 13.83
CA TYR A 172 11.47 -8.03 14.33
C TYR A 172 11.81 -9.23 13.44
N VAL A 173 11.66 -9.11 12.12
CA VAL A 173 11.99 -10.15 11.14
C VAL A 173 13.45 -10.60 11.30
N GLN A 174 14.39 -9.67 11.41
CA GLN A 174 15.81 -9.98 11.56
C GLN A 174 16.09 -10.86 12.79
N ARG A 175 15.37 -10.62 13.91
CA ARG A 175 15.60 -11.33 15.18
C ARG A 175 14.78 -12.60 15.35
N ARG A 176 13.57 -12.64 14.80
CA ARG A 176 12.55 -13.67 15.10
C ARG A 176 12.13 -14.47 13.89
N GLY A 177 12.46 -14.01 12.68
CA GLY A 177 11.90 -14.49 11.44
C GLY A 177 10.41 -14.13 11.32
N LEU A 178 9.87 -14.29 10.12
CA LEU A 178 8.46 -14.07 9.80
C LEU A 178 7.83 -15.34 9.24
N SER A 179 6.68 -15.72 9.77
CA SER A 179 5.94 -16.89 9.32
C SER A 179 5.14 -16.58 8.05
N THR A 180 4.67 -17.63 7.39
CA THR A 180 3.81 -17.54 6.21
C THR A 180 2.37 -17.19 6.56
N GLU A 181 1.64 -16.60 5.61
CA GLU A 181 0.23 -16.24 5.72
C GLU A 181 -0.65 -17.44 6.13
N ILE A 182 -0.37 -18.64 5.61
CA ILE A 182 -1.12 -19.86 6.00
C ILE A 182 -1.01 -20.20 7.50
N ASN A 183 0.10 -19.84 8.15
CA ASN A 183 0.34 -20.13 9.57
C ASN A 183 -0.24 -19.05 10.49
N CYS A 184 -0.40 -17.83 9.99
CA CYS A 184 -1.03 -16.72 10.71
C CYS A 184 -1.79 -15.83 9.71
N PRO A 185 -3.03 -16.22 9.34
CA PRO A 185 -3.79 -15.50 8.33
C PRO A 185 -4.15 -14.07 8.75
N TYR A 186 -4.24 -13.19 7.77
CA TYR A 186 -4.63 -11.80 7.95
C TYR A 186 -6.08 -11.66 8.43
N ALA A 187 -6.25 -10.92 9.53
CA ALA A 187 -7.51 -10.81 10.24
C ALA A 187 -8.15 -9.41 10.14
N ASP A 188 -7.43 -8.39 9.66
CA ASP A 188 -7.90 -6.99 9.59
C ASP A 188 -8.28 -6.40 10.98
N HIS A 189 -7.69 -6.92 12.06
CA HIS A 189 -7.82 -6.39 13.43
C HIS A 189 -6.67 -6.85 14.30
N ASP A 190 -6.49 -6.22 15.47
CA ASP A 190 -5.47 -6.65 16.43
C ASP A 190 -5.83 -7.98 17.07
N GLN A 191 -4.83 -8.85 17.19
CA GLN A 191 -4.91 -10.07 17.96
C GLN A 191 -3.73 -10.19 18.93
N PRO A 192 -3.83 -11.01 19.98
CA PRO A 192 -2.70 -11.25 20.87
C PRO A 192 -1.50 -11.81 20.10
N CYS A 193 -0.30 -11.33 20.44
CA CYS A 193 0.94 -11.95 19.95
C CYS A 193 1.09 -13.34 20.56
N VAL A 194 0.98 -14.38 19.74
CA VAL A 194 1.16 -15.78 20.14
C VAL A 194 2.34 -16.40 19.39
N PRO A 195 3.05 -17.39 19.97
CA PRO A 195 4.09 -18.12 19.26
C PRO A 195 3.52 -18.83 18.01
N ILE A 196 4.14 -18.58 16.86
CA ILE A 196 3.85 -19.28 15.60
C ILE A 196 5.02 -20.21 15.29
N TYR A 197 4.72 -21.48 15.06
CA TYR A 197 5.69 -22.52 14.76
C TYR A 197 5.69 -22.83 13.27
N GLY A 198 6.84 -23.22 12.73
CA GLY A 198 7.01 -23.56 11.33
C GLY A 198 8.22 -22.88 10.72
N GLU A 199 8.30 -22.95 9.40
CA GLU A 199 9.34 -22.27 8.65
C GLU A 199 9.15 -20.75 8.69
N LYS A 200 10.27 -20.03 8.78
CA LYS A 200 10.30 -18.58 8.86
C LYS A 200 11.25 -17.98 7.83
N ALA A 201 10.87 -16.83 7.29
CA ALA A 201 11.71 -15.98 6.47
C ALA A 201 12.51 -15.00 7.36
N TYR A 202 13.77 -14.76 7.02
CA TYR A 202 14.67 -13.87 7.74
C TYR A 202 15.27 -12.85 6.77
N LEU A 203 15.79 -11.76 7.33
CA LEU A 203 16.63 -10.81 6.60
C LEU A 203 17.98 -10.73 7.31
N SER A 204 19.04 -10.44 6.58
CA SER A 204 20.40 -10.32 7.11
C SER A 204 20.75 -8.88 7.47
N GLU A 205 20.39 -7.93 6.62
CA GLU A 205 20.74 -6.51 6.81
C GLU A 205 19.57 -5.56 6.52
N ILE A 206 19.59 -4.40 7.17
CA ILE A 206 18.68 -3.28 6.93
C ILE A 206 19.54 -2.06 6.54
N LEU A 207 19.31 -1.53 5.34
CA LEU A 207 20.02 -0.39 4.77
C LEU A 207 19.09 0.81 4.66
N TYR A 208 19.62 1.99 4.98
CA TYR A 208 18.92 3.26 4.88
C TYR A 208 19.42 4.04 3.67
N LEU A 209 18.49 4.69 2.95
CA LEU A 209 18.86 5.60 1.86
C LEU A 209 18.56 7.03 2.30
N ASP A 210 19.43 7.95 1.89
CA ASP A 210 19.34 9.35 2.30
C ASP A 210 18.59 10.22 1.29
N SER A 211 18.45 9.79 0.03
CA SER A 211 17.87 10.62 -1.01
C SER A 211 17.27 9.83 -2.20
N GLU A 212 16.47 10.53 -3.03
CA GLU A 212 15.84 9.92 -4.21
C GLU A 212 16.86 9.48 -5.27
N GLU A 213 18.02 10.13 -5.33
CA GLU A 213 19.09 9.77 -6.28
C GLU A 213 19.61 8.36 -6.02
N ASP A 214 19.52 7.86 -4.78
CA ASP A 214 19.96 6.53 -4.41
C ASP A 214 18.97 5.44 -4.84
N ILE A 215 17.69 5.78 -5.03
CA ILE A 215 16.60 4.80 -5.20
C ILE A 215 16.78 3.96 -6.47
N ALA A 216 17.13 4.55 -7.61
CA ALA A 216 17.20 3.81 -8.87
C ALA A 216 18.35 2.78 -8.87
N GLU A 217 19.51 3.14 -8.31
CA GLU A 217 20.65 2.22 -8.15
C GLU A 217 20.29 1.10 -7.15
N ALA A 218 19.65 1.43 -6.03
CA ALA A 218 19.19 0.46 -5.05
C ALA A 218 18.14 -0.51 -5.63
N VAL A 219 17.13 0.00 -6.32
CA VAL A 219 16.07 -0.82 -6.94
C VAL A 219 16.65 -1.79 -7.95
N TYR A 220 17.60 -1.34 -8.77
CA TYR A 220 18.17 -2.18 -9.82
C TYR A 220 19.14 -3.24 -9.28
N TYR A 221 20.08 -2.85 -8.41
CA TYR A 221 21.17 -3.72 -7.99
C TYR A 221 20.89 -4.51 -6.71
N GLN A 222 20.01 -4.02 -5.84
CA GLN A 222 19.86 -4.56 -4.49
C GLN A 222 18.46 -5.13 -4.23
N GLY A 223 17.40 -4.53 -4.78
CA GLY A 223 16.04 -4.98 -4.52
C GLY A 223 15.08 -3.81 -4.28
N PRO A 224 13.80 -4.08 -3.96
CA PRO A 224 12.81 -3.03 -3.73
C PRO A 224 13.22 -2.10 -2.59
N VAL A 225 12.64 -0.90 -2.58
CA VAL A 225 12.86 0.11 -1.53
C VAL A 225 11.54 0.42 -0.86
N ALA A 226 11.45 0.19 0.44
CA ALA A 226 10.32 0.62 1.25
C ALA A 226 10.40 2.11 1.54
N PHE A 227 9.24 2.77 1.54
CA PHE A 227 9.13 4.19 1.82
C PHE A 227 7.79 4.54 2.46
N GLY A 228 7.72 5.73 3.07
CA GLY A 228 6.48 6.29 3.60
C GLY A 228 6.25 7.72 3.12
N MET A 229 5.00 8.08 2.85
CA MET A 229 4.62 9.44 2.46
C MET A 229 3.34 9.91 3.16
N HIS A 230 3.13 11.22 3.22
CA HIS A 230 1.81 11.75 3.57
C HIS A 230 0.79 11.33 2.52
N ALA A 231 -0.36 10.80 2.96
CA ALA A 231 -1.41 10.32 2.08
C ALA A 231 -2.56 11.34 2.02
N PRO A 232 -2.61 12.20 0.98
CA PRO A 232 -3.72 13.13 0.79
C PRO A 232 -4.99 12.40 0.31
N GLU A 233 -6.14 13.04 0.47
CA GLU A 233 -7.46 12.48 0.13
C GLU A 233 -7.58 12.06 -1.35
N SER A 234 -6.91 12.77 -2.26
CA SER A 234 -6.94 12.43 -3.69
C SER A 234 -6.37 11.04 -3.99
N LEU A 235 -5.48 10.51 -3.14
CA LEU A 235 -4.88 9.20 -3.30
C LEU A 235 -5.92 8.07 -3.24
N GLN A 236 -7.01 8.26 -2.47
CA GLN A 236 -8.13 7.32 -2.40
C GLN A 236 -8.68 6.99 -3.80
N PHE A 237 -8.71 7.98 -4.69
CA PHE A 237 -9.38 7.90 -5.98
C PHE A 237 -8.41 7.75 -7.16
N TYR A 238 -7.12 7.57 -6.90
CA TYR A 238 -6.12 7.33 -7.95
C TYR A 238 -6.48 6.05 -8.75
N LYS A 239 -6.34 6.13 -10.07
CA LYS A 239 -6.66 5.04 -11.01
C LYS A 239 -5.57 4.76 -12.04
N GLY A 240 -4.62 5.69 -12.25
CA GLY A 240 -3.53 5.54 -13.21
C GLY A 240 -2.84 6.86 -13.48
N GLY A 241 -1.99 6.95 -14.50
CA GLY A 241 -1.21 8.16 -14.80
C GLY A 241 -0.13 8.44 -13.75
N ILE A 242 0.57 9.56 -13.87
CA ILE A 242 1.67 9.91 -12.96
C ILE A 242 1.11 10.74 -11.80
N TYR A 243 1.00 10.15 -10.63
CA TYR A 243 0.49 10.82 -9.45
C TYR A 243 1.46 11.88 -8.95
N HIS A 244 0.99 13.14 -8.94
CA HIS A 244 1.72 14.30 -8.46
C HIS A 244 0.73 15.29 -7.78
N PRO A 245 0.32 15.01 -6.54
CA PRO A 245 -0.69 15.80 -5.87
C PRO A 245 -0.18 17.22 -5.63
N HIS A 246 -0.98 18.21 -6.01
CA HIS A 246 -0.69 19.62 -5.73
C HIS A 246 -0.58 19.92 -4.23
N SER A 247 -1.22 19.11 -3.38
CA SER A 247 -1.20 19.25 -1.93
C SER A 247 -0.94 17.92 -1.25
N CYS A 248 0.03 17.92 -0.34
CA CYS A 248 0.35 16.80 0.53
C CYS A 248 -0.16 17.03 1.97
N HIS A 249 -1.14 17.95 2.15
CA HIS A 249 -1.71 18.23 3.46
C HIS A 249 -2.51 17.03 3.98
N SER A 250 -1.83 16.18 4.75
CA SER A 250 -2.43 15.07 5.48
C SER A 250 -1.70 14.88 6.79
N ARG A 251 -2.44 14.55 7.86
CA ARG A 251 -1.83 14.11 9.12
C ARG A 251 -1.52 12.61 9.13
N TYR A 252 -2.00 11.90 8.10
CA TYR A 252 -1.87 10.46 7.96
C TYR A 252 -0.73 10.09 7.01
N TYR A 253 -0.11 8.95 7.27
CA TYR A 253 1.00 8.40 6.52
C TYR A 253 0.60 7.06 5.91
N HIS A 254 1.27 6.72 4.81
CA HIS A 254 1.09 5.45 4.14
C HIS A 254 2.45 4.91 3.70
N GLU A 255 2.71 3.65 4.01
CA GLU A 255 3.95 2.94 3.68
C GLU A 255 3.72 1.94 2.55
N MET A 256 4.63 1.92 1.58
CA MET A 256 4.57 1.11 0.36
C MET A 256 5.99 0.72 -0.07
N ILE A 257 6.13 0.00 -1.18
CA ILE A 257 7.44 -0.33 -1.75
C ILE A 257 7.57 0.15 -3.21
N ILE A 258 8.75 0.69 -3.55
CA ILE A 258 9.18 0.98 -4.92
C ILE A 258 9.78 -0.30 -5.50
N VAL A 259 9.25 -0.72 -6.65
CA VAL A 259 9.60 -1.99 -7.33
C VAL A 259 10.12 -1.76 -8.75
N GLY A 260 10.28 -0.50 -9.13
CA GLY A 260 10.71 -0.13 -10.47
C GLY A 260 10.69 1.37 -10.67
N TYR A 261 11.13 1.80 -11.84
CA TYR A 261 11.22 3.20 -12.21
C TYR A 261 11.23 3.38 -13.72
N ALA A 262 10.86 4.59 -14.10
CA ALA A 262 11.05 5.19 -15.41
C ALA A 262 11.69 6.58 -15.22
N PRO A 263 11.99 7.32 -16.30
CA PRO A 263 12.52 8.68 -16.17
C PRO A 263 11.61 9.62 -15.37
N GLU A 264 10.29 9.49 -15.51
CA GLU A 264 9.34 10.43 -14.89
C GLU A 264 8.66 9.94 -13.61
N TYR A 265 8.71 8.63 -13.32
CA TYR A 265 7.96 8.06 -12.20
C TYR A 265 8.63 6.84 -11.56
N TRP A 266 8.31 6.64 -10.28
CA TRP A 266 8.53 5.41 -9.53
C TRP A 266 7.35 4.46 -9.73
N ILE A 267 7.62 3.15 -9.84
CA ILE A 267 6.58 2.11 -9.86
C ILE A 267 6.44 1.59 -8.43
N VAL A 268 5.26 1.75 -7.85
CA VAL A 268 5.01 1.49 -6.43
C VAL A 268 3.94 0.41 -6.27
N LYS A 269 4.24 -0.64 -5.49
CA LYS A 269 3.26 -1.65 -5.09
C LYS A 269 2.50 -1.17 -3.86
N ASN A 270 1.17 -1.19 -3.93
CA ASN A 270 0.28 -0.84 -2.81
C ASN A 270 -0.46 -2.08 -2.26
N SER A 271 -1.19 -1.91 -1.16
CA SER A 271 -1.92 -2.93 -0.39
C SER A 271 -3.44 -2.70 -0.33
N TRP A 272 -4.02 -2.08 -1.36
CA TRP A 272 -5.45 -1.73 -1.43
C TRP A 272 -6.22 -2.46 -2.52
N SER A 273 -5.92 -3.76 -2.73
CA SER A 273 -6.47 -4.61 -3.80
C SER A 273 -6.08 -4.18 -5.22
N GLU A 274 -6.29 -5.08 -6.18
CA GLU A 274 -6.10 -4.79 -7.61
C GLU A 274 -7.13 -3.79 -8.17
N GLY A 275 -8.26 -3.59 -7.47
CA GLY A 275 -9.31 -2.63 -7.86
C GLY A 275 -8.86 -1.17 -7.77
N TRP A 276 -7.87 -0.88 -6.93
CA TRP A 276 -7.28 0.45 -6.75
C TRP A 276 -6.09 0.69 -7.68
N GLY A 277 -5.90 1.93 -8.14
CA GLY A 277 -4.79 2.31 -9.03
C GLY A 277 -4.76 1.53 -10.34
N ASP A 278 -3.56 1.36 -10.90
CA ASP A 278 -3.31 0.51 -12.06
C ASP A 278 -3.03 -0.92 -11.57
N ARG A 279 -4.09 -1.70 -11.37
CA ARG A 279 -4.02 -3.09 -10.85
C ARG A 279 -3.23 -3.17 -9.54
N GLY A 280 -3.50 -2.27 -8.60
CA GLY A 280 -2.82 -2.19 -7.30
C GLY A 280 -1.50 -1.40 -7.29
N TYR A 281 -1.07 -0.85 -8.43
CA TYR A 281 0.16 -0.07 -8.53
C TYR A 281 -0.10 1.43 -8.67
N LEU A 282 0.82 2.21 -8.11
CA LEU A 282 0.92 3.66 -8.21
C LEU A 282 2.13 4.03 -9.06
N TYR A 283 1.98 5.00 -9.96
CA TYR A 283 3.10 5.64 -10.64
C TYR A 283 3.32 7.01 -10.01
N LEU A 284 4.34 7.13 -9.15
CA LEU A 284 4.57 8.33 -8.34
C LEU A 284 5.60 9.24 -9.03
N LYS A 285 5.35 10.54 -9.14
CA LYS A 285 6.29 11.48 -9.78
C LYS A 285 7.69 11.36 -9.16
N ARG A 286 8.69 11.16 -10.01
CA ARG A 286 10.09 11.01 -9.61
C ARG A 286 10.80 12.37 -9.52
N GLY A 287 11.74 12.48 -8.59
CA GLY A 287 12.63 13.63 -8.41
C GLY A 287 11.97 14.83 -7.73
N ARG A 288 10.89 14.61 -6.96
CA ARG A 288 10.07 15.70 -6.39
C ARG A 288 9.82 15.58 -4.88
N ASN A 289 10.34 14.55 -4.24
CA ASN A 289 10.07 14.15 -2.86
C ASN A 289 8.57 14.22 -2.55
N VAL A 290 7.77 13.65 -3.45
CA VAL A 290 6.30 13.77 -3.41
C VAL A 290 5.82 13.36 -2.03
N CYS A 291 5.19 14.31 -1.34
CA CYS A 291 4.62 14.10 -0.01
C CYS A 291 5.60 13.54 1.04
N GLY A 292 6.90 13.84 0.89
CA GLY A 292 7.95 13.41 1.81
C GLY A 292 8.39 11.96 1.62
N MET A 293 8.08 11.35 0.47
CA MET A 293 8.39 9.93 0.19
C MET A 293 9.87 9.56 0.42
N ALA A 294 10.80 10.49 0.23
CA ALA A 294 12.24 10.26 0.35
C ALA A 294 12.78 10.53 1.77
N ASN A 295 11.93 10.90 2.72
CA ASN A 295 12.37 11.22 4.09
C ASN A 295 12.69 9.96 4.92
N HIS A 296 12.14 8.81 4.52
CA HIS A 296 12.31 7.52 5.20
C HIS A 296 12.35 6.42 4.14
N LEU A 297 13.57 6.04 3.75
CA LEU A 297 13.82 5.03 2.73
C LEU A 297 14.59 3.86 3.34
N LEU A 298 14.11 2.65 3.05
CA LEU A 298 14.62 1.43 3.62
C LEU A 298 14.78 0.37 2.54
N GLN A 299 15.87 -0.37 2.64
CA GLN A 299 16.14 -1.56 1.86
C GLN A 299 16.62 -2.67 2.80
N ILE A 300 16.56 -3.92 2.34
CA ILE A 300 17.05 -5.08 3.09
C ILE A 300 17.88 -6.00 2.22
N SER A 301 18.74 -6.79 2.86
CA SER A 301 19.34 -7.98 2.28
C SER A 301 18.82 -9.25 2.95
N VAL A 302 18.89 -10.37 2.24
CA VAL A 302 18.43 -11.69 2.71
C VAL A 302 19.52 -12.77 2.60
N ASP A 303 20.72 -12.40 2.18
CA ASP A 303 21.88 -13.28 1.99
C ASP A 303 22.81 -13.37 3.20
#